data_AF-A0A7V4QCP1-F1
#
_entry.id   AF-A0A7V4QCP1-F1
#
_cell.length_a   1.000
_cell.length_b   1.000
_cell.length_c   1.000
_cell.angle_alpha   90.00
_cell.angle_beta   90.00
_cell.angle_gamma   90.00
#
_symmetry.space_group_name_H-M   'P 1'
#
loop_
_entity.id
_entity.type
_entity.pdbx_description
1 polymer ?
#
loop_
_entity_poly.entity_id
_entity_poly.type
_entity_poly.pdbx_seq_one_letter_code
_entity_poly.pdbx_strand_id
1 'polypeptide(L)'
;MFGNQAFNFNSLYKEVFKWARKGKSQNQASNFAVNLLCLQSKMANIRHLLKKVLFVLAFIVMLPYLSFADTKIIVMGGKSSYKVNTYININSNINECFQKAAEYYGVNKYILEAIAETESGMSPYALDVRGKPYFPKNIKEAEDLISRYEQDNPDIGIMQVNAFWFKKFGYPLYYGLMPCFDIYLGASVLRRKIDEYGNSWYGIASYHSADPSSNIQYAWLVYKNLKTLTQ
;
A
#
# COMPACT_ATOMS: atom_id res chain seq x y z
N MET A 1 -9.48 46.58 -29.60
CA MET A 1 -8.95 45.87 -30.78
C MET A 1 -7.93 44.85 -30.31
N PHE A 2 -8.29 43.56 -30.27
CA PHE A 2 -7.44 42.38 -30.51
C PHE A 2 -8.41 41.19 -30.43
N GLY A 3 -8.71 40.59 -31.58
CA GLY A 3 -9.76 39.59 -31.73
C GLY A 3 -9.37 38.24 -31.13
N ASN A 4 -10.36 37.57 -30.53
CA ASN A 4 -10.30 36.17 -30.13
C ASN A 4 -10.13 35.29 -31.38
N GLN A 5 -8.92 34.81 -31.64
CA GLN A 5 -8.72 33.63 -32.48
C GLN A 5 -8.60 32.42 -31.56
N ALA A 6 -9.70 31.66 -31.45
CA ALA A 6 -9.67 30.34 -30.83
C ALA A 6 -8.74 29.42 -31.64
N PHE A 7 -7.79 28.79 -30.95
CA PHE A 7 -6.80 27.92 -31.55
C PHE A 7 -7.48 26.65 -32.10
N ASN A 8 -7.58 26.53 -33.43
CA ASN A 8 -8.26 25.42 -34.10
C ASN A 8 -7.31 24.23 -34.30
N PHE A 9 -7.45 23.21 -33.44
CA PHE A 9 -6.64 21.98 -33.50
C PHE A 9 -6.75 21.24 -34.84
N ASN A 10 -7.91 21.25 -35.50
CA ASN A 10 -8.08 20.58 -36.80
C ASN A 10 -7.28 21.26 -37.92
N SER A 11 -7.05 22.57 -37.81
CA SER A 11 -6.15 23.31 -38.73
C SER A 11 -4.70 22.91 -38.52
N LEU A 12 -4.28 22.78 -37.25
CA LEU A 12 -2.92 22.36 -36.89
C LEU A 12 -2.62 20.94 -37.37
N TYR A 13 -3.56 20.01 -37.17
CA TYR A 13 -3.40 18.62 -37.63
C TYR A 13 -3.25 18.53 -39.16
N LYS A 14 -4.03 19.30 -39.93
CA LYS A 14 -3.91 19.33 -41.40
C LYS A 14 -2.56 19.87 -41.86
N GLU A 15 -2.05 20.93 -41.22
CA GLU A 15 -0.74 21.51 -41.52
C GLU A 15 0.41 20.54 -41.17
N VAL A 16 0.32 19.82 -40.03
CA VAL A 16 1.29 18.80 -39.63
C VAL A 16 1.35 17.63 -40.62
N PHE A 17 0.19 17.14 -41.07
CA PHE A 17 0.14 16.07 -42.09
C PHE A 17 0.65 16.54 -43.47
N LYS A 18 0.39 17.79 -43.83
CA LYS A 18 0.89 18.39 -45.08
C LYS A 18 2.40 18.60 -45.04
N TRP A 19 2.95 18.93 -43.88
CA TRP A 19 4.39 19.02 -43.62
C TRP A 19 5.05 17.63 -43.67
N ALA A 20 4.46 16.61 -43.04
CA ALA A 20 5.00 15.24 -43.01
C ALA A 20 5.11 14.56 -44.38
N ARG A 21 4.28 14.93 -45.36
CA ARG A 21 4.33 14.40 -46.74
C ARG A 21 5.41 15.05 -47.62
N LYS A 22 5.92 16.22 -47.25
CA LYS A 22 7.03 16.84 -47.98
C LYS A 22 8.32 16.28 -47.37
N GLY A 23 8.93 15.27 -48.00
CA GLY A 23 10.19 14.70 -47.54
C GLY A 23 11.26 15.78 -47.37
N LYS A 24 11.47 16.21 -46.12
CA LYS A 24 12.35 17.33 -45.76
C LYS A 24 13.63 16.81 -45.09
N SER A 25 14.69 17.61 -45.16
CA SER A 25 16.01 17.25 -44.62
C SER A 25 15.99 17.03 -43.10
N GLN A 26 16.91 16.18 -42.64
CA GLN A 26 17.02 15.72 -41.24
C GLN A 26 17.05 16.87 -40.22
N ASN A 27 17.68 18.01 -40.55
CA ASN A 27 17.75 19.18 -39.68
C ASN A 27 16.39 19.86 -39.42
N GLN A 28 15.46 19.82 -40.38
CA GLN A 28 14.13 20.41 -40.19
C GLN A 28 13.21 19.49 -39.37
N ALA A 29 13.41 18.17 -39.46
CA ALA A 29 12.71 17.21 -38.62
C ALA A 29 13.16 17.28 -37.16
N SER A 30 14.46 17.44 -36.91
CA SER A 30 14.99 17.60 -35.55
C SER A 30 14.47 18.87 -34.88
N ASN A 31 14.43 20.01 -35.57
CA ASN A 31 13.88 21.25 -35.00
C ASN A 31 12.38 21.16 -34.69
N PHE A 32 11.61 20.44 -35.50
CA PHE A 32 10.19 20.20 -35.23
C PHE A 32 9.99 19.29 -34.01
N ALA A 33 10.77 18.20 -33.90
CA ALA A 33 10.74 17.29 -32.75
C ALA A 33 11.11 17.99 -31.44
N VAL A 34 12.14 18.86 -31.44
CA VAL A 34 12.54 19.65 -30.28
C VAL A 34 11.42 20.62 -29.85
N ASN A 35 10.77 21.28 -30.80
CA ASN A 35 9.63 22.15 -30.51
C ASN A 35 8.41 21.37 -29.97
N LEU A 36 8.17 20.15 -30.47
CA LEU A 36 7.09 19.28 -30.01
C LEU A 36 7.35 18.74 -28.59
N LEU A 37 8.60 18.39 -28.27
CA LEU A 37 9.02 18.01 -26.92
C LEU A 37 8.91 19.19 -25.94
N CYS A 38 9.22 20.42 -26.38
CA CYS A 38 9.02 21.64 -25.58
C CYS A 38 7.52 21.92 -25.33
N LEU A 39 6.66 21.68 -26.31
CA LEU A 39 5.21 21.75 -26.18
C LEU A 39 4.67 20.67 -25.23
N GLN A 40 5.18 19.44 -25.30
CA GLN A 40 4.82 18.36 -24.37
C GLN A 40 5.21 18.69 -22.93
N SER A 41 6.40 19.26 -22.69
CA SER A 41 6.82 19.65 -21.33
C SER A 41 5.99 20.82 -20.78
N LYS A 42 5.67 21.82 -21.62
CA LYS A 42 4.75 22.91 -21.25
C LYS A 42 3.35 22.40 -20.93
N MET A 43 2.82 21.45 -21.70
CA MET A 43 1.51 20.83 -21.43
C MET A 43 1.51 19.95 -20.16
N ALA A 44 2.62 19.27 -19.85
CA ALA A 44 2.76 18.51 -18.61
C ALA A 44 2.74 19.42 -17.37
N ASN A 45 3.41 20.57 -17.44
CA ASN A 45 3.36 21.59 -16.39
C ASN A 45 1.94 22.17 -16.21
N ILE A 46 1.23 22.43 -17.30
CA ILE A 46 -0.18 22.88 -17.25
C ILE A 46 -1.08 21.79 -16.63
N ARG A 47 -0.87 20.52 -16.98
CA ARG A 47 -1.63 19.39 -16.40
C ARG A 47 -1.37 19.24 -14.90
N HIS A 48 -0.12 19.43 -14.46
CA HIS A 48 0.22 19.45 -13.04
C HIS A 48 -0.39 20.65 -12.32
N LEU A 49 -0.38 21.84 -12.94
CA LEU A 49 -0.97 23.05 -12.39
C LEU A 49 -2.49 22.92 -12.26
N LEU A 50 -3.16 22.35 -13.28
CA LEU A 50 -4.59 22.05 -13.25
C LEU A 50 -4.94 21.06 -12.13
N LYS A 51 -4.14 20.00 -11.92
CA LYS A 51 -4.35 19.08 -10.79
C LYS A 51 -4.21 19.77 -9.42
N LYS A 52 -3.25 20.69 -9.27
CA LYS A 52 -3.10 21.49 -8.03
C LYS A 52 -4.28 22.44 -7.81
N VAL A 53 -4.76 23.10 -8.87
CA VAL A 53 -5.94 23.99 -8.81
C VAL A 53 -7.19 23.19 -8.46
N LEU A 54 -7.41 22.03 -9.09
CA LEU A 54 -8.53 21.12 -8.77
C LEU A 54 -8.49 20.63 -7.32
N PHE A 55 -7.31 20.33 -6.78
CA PHE A 55 -7.14 19.93 -5.38
C PHE A 55 -7.49 21.08 -4.41
N VAL A 56 -7.02 22.30 -4.69
CA VAL A 56 -7.34 23.48 -3.87
C VAL A 56 -8.84 23.81 -3.95
N LEU A 57 -9.45 23.71 -5.13
CA LEU A 57 -10.90 23.89 -5.31
C LEU A 57 -11.70 22.82 -4.55
N ALA A 58 -11.26 21.56 -4.54
CA ALA A 58 -11.89 20.51 -3.75
C ALA A 58 -11.85 20.80 -2.25
N PHE A 59 -10.75 21.38 -1.73
CA PHE A 59 -10.67 21.81 -0.33
C PHE A 59 -11.57 23.02 -0.03
N ILE A 60 -11.66 23.99 -0.93
CA ILE A 60 -12.55 25.17 -0.79
C ILE A 60 -14.03 24.76 -0.78
N VAL A 61 -14.41 23.79 -1.62
CA VAL A 61 -15.79 23.28 -1.66
C VAL A 61 -16.10 22.40 -0.44
N MET A 62 -15.11 21.77 0.19
CA MET A 62 -15.28 20.94 1.40
C MET A 62 -15.22 21.73 2.73
N LEU A 63 -14.63 22.92 2.74
CA LEU A 63 -14.53 23.78 3.93
C LEU A 63 -15.89 24.17 4.58
N PRO A 64 -16.96 24.50 3.83
CA PRO A 64 -18.28 24.78 4.42
C PRO A 64 -18.99 23.55 4.98
N TYR A 65 -18.54 22.32 4.68
CA TYR A 65 -19.10 21.09 5.24
C TYR A 65 -18.46 20.69 6.58
N LEU A 66 -17.42 21.40 7.03
CA LEU A 66 -16.76 21.16 8.32
C LEU A 66 -17.35 21.97 9.48
N SER A 67 -18.35 22.82 9.23
CA SER A 67 -18.99 23.66 10.25
C SER A 67 -20.51 23.69 10.12
N PHE A 68 -21.16 22.54 10.31
CA PHE A 68 -22.55 22.45 10.80
C PHE A 68 -22.78 21.05 11.38
N ALA A 69 -22.39 20.87 12.63
CA ALA A 69 -22.92 19.83 13.51
C ALA A 69 -23.36 20.50 14.82
N ASP A 70 -24.23 21.51 14.72
CA ASP A 70 -25.00 21.98 15.88
C ASP A 70 -26.21 21.07 16.07
N THR A 71 -25.97 19.83 16.49
CA THR A 71 -27.00 19.06 17.18
C THR A 71 -27.00 19.47 18.64
N LYS A 72 -27.95 20.34 18.98
CA LYS A 72 -28.43 20.55 20.35
C LYS A 72 -28.77 19.18 20.95
N ILE A 73 -27.93 18.66 21.83
CA ILE A 73 -28.32 17.59 22.74
C ILE A 73 -29.21 18.25 23.81
N ILE A 74 -30.52 18.12 23.64
CA ILE A 74 -31.45 18.29 24.75
C ILE A 74 -31.23 17.08 25.66
N VAL A 75 -30.52 17.28 26.76
CA VAL A 75 -30.48 16.30 27.86
C VAL A 75 -31.84 16.34 28.55
N MET A 76 -32.82 15.62 27.99
CA MET A 76 -33.99 15.20 28.75
C MET A 76 -33.59 13.93 29.49
N GLY A 77 -33.67 13.99 30.81
CA GLY A 77 -33.32 12.90 31.72
C GLY A 77 -33.95 11.59 31.31
N GLY A 78 -33.10 10.65 30.93
CA GLY A 78 -33.44 9.26 30.70
C GLY A 78 -32.21 8.44 30.98
N LYS A 79 -32.13 7.85 32.18
CA LYS A 79 -31.12 6.86 32.56
C LYS A 79 -31.30 5.64 31.64
N SER A 80 -30.68 5.63 30.47
CA SER A 80 -30.50 4.40 29.70
C SER A 80 -29.04 4.02 29.75
N SER A 81 -28.73 3.18 30.73
CA SER A 81 -27.47 2.47 30.87
C SER A 81 -27.32 1.53 29.67
N TYR A 82 -26.80 2.02 28.56
CA TYR A 82 -26.29 1.11 27.52
C TYR A 82 -25.10 0.39 28.12
N LYS A 83 -25.33 -0.83 28.61
CA LYS A 83 -24.28 -1.81 28.84
C LYS A 83 -23.66 -2.12 27.48
N VAL A 84 -22.62 -1.35 27.12
CA VAL A 84 -21.68 -1.79 26.09
C VAL A 84 -21.08 -3.08 26.64
N ASN A 85 -21.49 -4.20 26.07
CA ASN A 85 -20.98 -5.51 26.43
C ASN A 85 -19.52 -5.55 25.93
N THR A 86 -18.59 -5.09 26.77
CA THR A 86 -17.16 -5.02 26.51
C THR A 86 -16.57 -6.42 26.48
N TYR A 87 -16.83 -7.12 25.38
CA TYR A 87 -16.03 -8.22 24.87
C TYR A 87 -15.94 -8.01 23.36
N ILE A 88 -15.21 -6.97 22.93
CA ILE A 88 -14.68 -6.94 21.56
C ILE A 88 -13.79 -8.17 21.47
N ASN A 89 -14.29 -9.21 20.82
CA ASN A 89 -13.54 -10.44 20.61
C ASN A 89 -12.39 -10.11 19.65
N ILE A 90 -11.21 -9.87 20.20
CA ILE A 90 -9.99 -9.47 19.47
C ILE A 90 -9.69 -10.48 18.34
N ASN A 91 -10.08 -11.75 18.51
CA ASN A 91 -9.93 -12.80 17.52
C ASN A 91 -10.93 -12.71 16.34
N SER A 92 -12.11 -12.11 16.54
CA SER A 92 -13.04 -11.84 15.42
C SER A 92 -12.51 -10.74 14.50
N ASN A 93 -11.70 -9.83 15.04
CA ASN A 93 -11.10 -8.71 14.29
C ASN A 93 -9.95 -9.18 13.39
N ILE A 94 -9.09 -10.11 13.87
CA ILE A 94 -7.91 -10.52 13.10
C ILE A 94 -8.25 -11.35 11.85
N ASN A 95 -9.22 -12.26 11.94
CA ASN A 95 -9.70 -13.04 10.80
C ASN A 95 -10.33 -12.14 9.72
N GLU A 96 -11.04 -11.10 10.13
CA GLU A 96 -11.57 -10.09 9.21
C GLU A 96 -10.44 -9.30 8.53
N CYS A 97 -9.36 -9.00 9.26
CA CYS A 97 -8.19 -8.36 8.69
C CYS A 97 -7.50 -9.23 7.64
N PHE A 98 -7.36 -10.55 7.87
CA PHE A 98 -6.87 -11.48 6.85
C PHE A 98 -7.77 -11.52 5.63
N GLN A 99 -9.09 -11.65 5.83
CA GLN A 99 -10.06 -11.67 4.73
C GLN A 99 -9.96 -10.40 3.87
N LYS A 100 -10.05 -9.23 4.49
CA LYS A 100 -10.04 -7.95 3.78
C LYS A 100 -8.69 -7.66 3.12
N ALA A 101 -7.57 -7.98 3.77
CA ALA A 101 -6.25 -7.82 3.17
C ALA A 101 -6.07 -8.73 1.95
N ALA A 102 -6.50 -9.99 2.05
CA ALA A 102 -6.44 -10.96 0.97
C ALA A 102 -7.26 -10.51 -0.24
N GLU A 103 -8.49 -10.04 -0.02
CA GLU A 103 -9.34 -9.46 -1.06
C GLU A 103 -8.71 -8.21 -1.68
N TYR A 104 -8.25 -7.27 -0.85
CA TYR A 104 -7.69 -6.00 -1.31
C TYR A 104 -6.45 -6.18 -2.19
N TYR A 105 -5.56 -7.10 -1.81
CA TYR A 105 -4.32 -7.36 -2.56
C TYR A 105 -4.44 -8.49 -3.58
N GLY A 106 -5.59 -9.17 -3.69
CA GLY A 106 -5.78 -10.29 -4.61
C GLY A 106 -4.81 -11.45 -4.33
N VAL A 107 -4.69 -11.83 -3.05
CA VAL A 107 -3.93 -13.01 -2.59
C VAL A 107 -4.88 -14.00 -1.92
N ASN A 108 -4.47 -15.26 -1.79
CA ASN A 108 -5.30 -16.26 -1.12
C ASN A 108 -5.24 -16.07 0.41
N LYS A 109 -6.41 -15.94 1.06
CA LYS A 109 -6.51 -15.78 2.51
C LYS A 109 -5.81 -16.88 3.30
N TYR A 110 -6.08 -18.15 2.98
CA TYR A 110 -5.51 -19.28 3.71
C TYR A 110 -3.99 -19.38 3.54
N ILE A 111 -3.44 -18.96 2.39
CA ILE A 111 -1.99 -18.82 2.21
C ILE A 111 -1.44 -17.73 3.12
N LEU A 112 -2.14 -16.59 3.22
CA LEU A 112 -1.73 -15.48 4.08
C LEU A 112 -1.75 -15.87 5.57
N GLU A 113 -2.78 -16.60 6.01
CA GLU A 113 -2.87 -17.17 7.37
C GLU A 113 -1.78 -18.22 7.61
N ALA A 114 -1.50 -19.10 6.64
CA ALA A 114 -0.44 -20.10 6.76
C ALA A 114 0.97 -19.47 6.82
N ILE A 115 1.19 -18.35 6.12
CA ILE A 115 2.40 -17.54 6.26
C ILE A 115 2.48 -16.97 7.67
N ALA A 116 1.44 -16.30 8.18
CA ALA A 116 1.42 -15.75 9.53
C ALA A 116 1.74 -16.80 10.62
N GLU A 117 1.18 -18.00 10.49
CA GLU A 117 1.49 -19.14 11.37
C GLU A 117 2.97 -19.55 11.28
N THR A 118 3.52 -19.57 10.06
CA THR A 118 4.93 -19.93 9.81
C THR A 118 5.90 -18.90 10.36
N GLU A 119 5.55 -17.62 10.21
CA GLU A 119 6.38 -16.48 10.59
C GLU A 119 6.43 -16.27 12.10
N SER A 120 5.29 -16.32 12.78
CA SER A 120 5.20 -15.90 14.18
C SER A 120 4.38 -16.82 15.09
N GLY A 121 3.74 -17.86 14.54
CA GLY A 121 2.71 -18.61 15.27
C GLY A 121 1.55 -17.71 15.69
N MET A 122 1.16 -16.76 14.83
CA MET A 122 0.11 -15.75 15.07
C MET A 122 0.42 -14.76 16.20
N SER A 123 1.68 -14.60 16.60
CA SER A 123 2.06 -13.68 17.68
C SER A 123 2.18 -12.23 17.19
N PRO A 124 1.30 -11.30 17.65
CA PRO A 124 1.24 -9.94 17.12
C PRO A 124 2.42 -9.06 17.52
N TYR A 125 3.19 -9.48 18.52
CA TYR A 125 4.33 -8.73 19.04
C TYR A 125 5.66 -9.42 18.77
N ALA A 126 5.68 -10.50 17.98
CA ALA A 126 6.92 -11.20 17.66
C ALA A 126 7.93 -10.27 16.97
N LEU A 127 9.22 -10.47 17.27
CA LEU A 127 10.30 -9.87 16.52
C LEU A 127 11.36 -10.91 16.21
N ASP A 128 11.95 -10.84 15.03
CA ASP A 128 13.23 -11.47 14.73
C ASP A 128 14.30 -10.40 14.51
N VAL A 129 15.43 -10.53 15.20
CA VAL A 129 16.58 -9.65 15.01
C VAL A 129 17.78 -10.49 14.60
N ARG A 130 18.07 -10.52 13.30
CA ARG A 130 19.22 -11.23 12.71
C ARG A 130 19.21 -12.75 13.03
N GLY A 131 18.05 -13.39 12.90
CA GLY A 131 17.84 -14.81 13.19
C GLY A 131 17.66 -15.11 14.68
N LYS A 132 17.45 -14.09 15.52
CA LYS A 132 17.19 -14.25 16.95
C LYS A 132 15.75 -13.85 17.25
N PRO A 133 14.88 -14.82 17.61
CA PRO A 133 13.48 -14.52 17.89
C PRO A 133 13.28 -13.94 19.29
N TYR A 134 12.31 -13.05 19.41
CA TYR A 134 11.81 -12.45 20.65
C TYR A 134 10.28 -12.53 20.68
N PHE A 135 9.72 -12.89 21.85
CA PHE A 135 8.27 -12.96 22.09
C PHE A 135 7.91 -12.09 23.30
N PRO A 136 7.81 -10.76 23.11
CA PRO A 136 7.45 -9.81 24.16
C PRO A 136 6.06 -10.08 24.73
N LYS A 137 5.88 -9.86 26.03
CA LYS A 137 4.60 -10.15 26.71
C LYS A 137 3.54 -9.09 26.49
N ASN A 138 3.97 -7.89 26.11
CA ASN A 138 3.12 -6.72 25.97
C ASN A 138 3.73 -5.74 24.95
N ILE A 139 2.92 -4.78 24.51
CA ILE A 139 3.31 -3.80 23.51
C ILE A 139 4.52 -2.97 23.93
N LYS A 140 4.66 -2.66 25.22
CA LYS A 140 5.75 -1.83 25.74
C LYS A 140 7.11 -2.53 25.61
N GLU A 141 7.18 -3.81 25.99
CA GLU A 141 8.38 -4.62 25.79
C GLU A 141 8.76 -4.73 24.30
N ALA A 142 7.75 -4.85 23.42
CA ALA A 142 7.98 -4.92 21.97
C ALA A 142 8.50 -3.59 21.41
N GLU A 143 7.91 -2.46 21.80
CA GLU A 143 8.37 -1.12 21.41
C GLU A 143 9.81 -0.84 21.87
N ASP A 144 10.15 -1.23 23.10
CA ASP A 144 11.50 -1.06 23.63
C ASP A 144 12.53 -1.90 22.84
N LEU A 145 12.15 -3.09 22.36
CA LEU A 145 12.97 -3.91 21.46
C LEU A 145 13.09 -3.30 20.06
N ILE A 146 11.99 -2.81 19.47
CA ILE A 146 12.02 -2.09 18.18
C ILE A 146 12.98 -0.90 18.26
N SER A 147 12.87 -0.09 19.32
CA SER A 147 13.73 1.08 19.50
C SER A 147 15.20 0.68 19.67
N ARG A 148 15.48 -0.42 20.40
CA ARG A 148 16.85 -0.92 20.59
C ARG A 148 17.48 -1.43 19.30
N TYR A 149 16.69 -2.08 18.44
CA TYR A 149 17.18 -2.82 17.27
C TYR A 149 16.75 -2.20 15.94
N GLU A 150 16.34 -0.93 15.90
CA GLU A 150 15.84 -0.25 14.70
C GLU A 150 16.83 -0.31 13.51
N GLN A 151 18.13 -0.24 13.81
CA GLN A 151 19.21 -0.26 12.81
C GLN A 151 19.51 -1.67 12.29
N ASP A 152 18.99 -2.71 12.93
CA ASP A 152 19.23 -4.11 12.60
C ASP A 152 18.27 -4.67 11.55
N ASN A 153 17.35 -3.83 11.07
CA ASN A 153 16.24 -4.20 10.18
C ASN A 153 15.46 -5.43 10.66
N PRO A 154 14.86 -5.36 11.87
CA PRO A 154 14.16 -6.49 12.44
C PRO A 154 12.93 -6.85 11.61
N ASP A 155 12.52 -8.10 11.71
CA ASP A 155 11.20 -8.55 11.27
C ASP A 155 10.22 -8.35 12.43
N ILE A 156 9.02 -7.83 12.14
CA ILE A 156 8.11 -7.31 13.17
C ILE A 156 6.72 -7.88 12.94
N GLY A 157 6.06 -8.27 14.04
CA GLY A 157 4.62 -8.50 14.06
C GLY A 157 4.19 -9.90 13.62
N ILE A 158 2.89 -10.05 13.41
CA ILE A 158 2.26 -11.33 13.09
C ILE A 158 2.70 -11.91 11.75
N MET A 159 3.03 -11.04 10.78
CA MET A 159 3.50 -11.39 9.44
C MET A 159 5.03 -11.36 9.32
N GLN A 160 5.75 -11.03 10.42
CA GLN A 160 7.20 -10.82 10.44
C GLN A 160 7.68 -10.00 9.24
N VAL A 161 7.03 -8.87 8.96
CA VAL A 161 7.46 -8.03 7.85
C VAL A 161 8.79 -7.37 8.22
N ASN A 162 9.78 -7.47 7.33
CA ASN A 162 11.06 -6.81 7.54
C ASN A 162 10.93 -5.28 7.60
N ALA A 163 11.63 -4.65 8.55
CA ALA A 163 11.71 -3.19 8.74
C ALA A 163 12.06 -2.41 7.45
N PHE A 164 12.74 -3.04 6.49
CA PHE A 164 12.95 -2.48 5.15
C PHE A 164 11.64 -2.01 4.50
N TRP A 165 10.57 -2.79 4.58
CA TRP A 165 9.29 -2.46 3.95
C TRP A 165 8.59 -1.28 4.63
N PHE A 166 8.65 -1.21 5.96
CA PHE A 166 8.15 -0.07 6.72
C PHE A 166 8.87 1.21 6.31
N LYS A 167 10.22 1.18 6.29
CA LYS A 167 11.06 2.30 5.86
C LYS A 167 10.78 2.68 4.40
N LYS A 168 10.64 1.69 3.51
CA LYS A 168 10.33 1.89 2.08
C LYS A 168 9.01 2.62 1.84
N PHE A 169 8.01 2.39 2.67
CA PHE A 169 6.69 3.04 2.56
C PHE A 169 6.47 4.20 3.52
N GLY A 170 7.48 4.56 4.34
CA GLY A 170 7.40 5.69 5.27
C GLY A 170 6.52 5.43 6.49
N TYR A 171 6.40 4.18 6.93
CA TYR A 171 5.68 3.81 8.14
C TYR A 171 6.60 3.69 9.35
N PRO A 172 6.18 4.15 10.54
CA PRO A 172 6.89 3.86 11.79
C PRO A 172 6.93 2.34 12.06
N LEU A 173 8.03 1.84 12.61
CA LEU A 173 8.20 0.40 12.85
C LEU A 173 7.17 -0.19 13.84
N TYR A 174 6.75 0.58 14.85
CA TYR A 174 5.76 0.13 15.83
C TYR A 174 4.38 -0.16 15.22
N TYR A 175 4.10 0.27 13.99
CA TYR A 175 2.88 -0.12 13.28
C TYR A 175 2.84 -1.64 13.02
N GLY A 176 3.99 -2.32 12.96
CA GLY A 176 4.04 -3.79 12.87
C GLY A 176 3.43 -4.50 14.08
N LEU A 177 3.30 -3.81 15.23
CA LEU A 177 2.62 -4.34 16.43
C LEU A 177 1.09 -4.22 16.35
N MET A 178 0.56 -3.55 15.32
CA MET A 178 -0.87 -3.46 15.04
C MET A 178 -1.25 -4.60 14.08
N PRO A 179 -1.93 -5.66 14.52
CA PRO A 179 -2.03 -6.90 13.74
C PRO A 179 -2.64 -6.69 12.35
N CYS A 180 -3.71 -5.91 12.26
CA CYS A 180 -4.36 -5.63 10.98
C CYS A 180 -3.47 -4.82 10.03
N PHE A 181 -2.69 -3.87 10.54
CA PHE A 181 -1.77 -3.12 9.69
C PHE A 181 -0.69 -4.06 9.13
N ASP A 182 -0.11 -4.88 9.99
CA ASP A 182 0.94 -5.81 9.63
C ASP A 182 0.45 -6.88 8.65
N ILE A 183 -0.77 -7.41 8.82
CA ILE A 183 -1.44 -8.30 7.86
C ILE A 183 -1.60 -7.64 6.49
N TYR A 184 -2.03 -6.38 6.43
CA TYR A 184 -2.14 -5.66 5.16
C TYR A 184 -0.77 -5.41 4.52
N LEU A 185 0.23 -5.07 5.33
CA LEU A 185 1.57 -4.86 4.83
C LEU A 185 2.17 -6.18 4.30
N GLY A 186 2.05 -7.28 5.04
CA GLY A 186 2.45 -8.62 4.63
C GLY A 186 1.74 -9.07 3.35
N ALA A 187 0.41 -8.90 3.26
CA ALA A 187 -0.34 -9.20 2.04
C ALA A 187 0.16 -8.42 0.82
N SER A 188 0.52 -7.15 1.02
CA SER A 188 1.08 -6.31 -0.04
C SER A 188 2.48 -6.77 -0.49
N VAL A 189 3.30 -7.27 0.45
CA VAL A 189 4.62 -7.86 0.15
C VAL A 189 4.44 -9.17 -0.62
N LEU A 190 3.56 -10.05 -0.16
CA LEU A 190 3.21 -11.30 -0.83
C LEU A 190 2.74 -11.06 -2.26
N ARG A 191 1.81 -10.11 -2.46
CA ARG A 191 1.33 -9.74 -3.80
C ARG A 191 2.49 -9.36 -4.73
N ARG A 192 3.41 -8.52 -4.26
CA ARG A 192 4.60 -8.14 -5.05
C ARG A 192 5.47 -9.33 -5.40
N LYS A 193 5.65 -10.29 -4.50
CA LYS A 193 6.40 -11.52 -4.77
C LYS A 193 5.70 -12.44 -5.76
N ILE A 194 4.38 -12.54 -5.69
CA ILE A 194 3.57 -13.27 -6.67
C ILE A 194 3.60 -12.56 -8.05
N ASP A 195 3.60 -11.23 -8.09
CA ASP A 195 3.77 -10.47 -9.34
C ASP A 195 5.15 -10.69 -9.96
N GLU A 196 6.20 -10.80 -9.13
CA GLU A 196 7.59 -10.96 -9.56
C GLU A 196 7.91 -12.40 -10.02
N TYR A 197 7.44 -13.41 -9.28
CA TYR A 197 7.84 -14.81 -9.47
C TYR A 197 6.69 -15.74 -9.90
N GLY A 198 5.49 -15.19 -10.07
CA GLY A 198 4.29 -15.93 -10.46
C GLY A 198 3.53 -16.55 -9.28
N ASN A 199 2.25 -16.88 -9.52
CA ASN A 199 1.38 -17.52 -8.54
C ASN A 199 1.64 -19.03 -8.45
N SER A 200 2.76 -19.37 -7.79
CA SER A 200 3.24 -20.72 -7.56
C SER A 200 3.80 -20.85 -6.14
N TRP A 201 4.13 -22.07 -5.71
CA TRP A 201 4.81 -22.30 -4.43
C TRP A 201 6.14 -21.53 -4.31
N TYR A 202 6.88 -21.41 -5.41
CA TYR A 202 8.11 -20.63 -5.43
C TYR A 202 7.84 -19.13 -5.22
N GLY A 203 6.80 -18.58 -5.85
CA GLY A 203 6.41 -17.18 -5.67
C GLY A 203 5.84 -16.87 -4.29
N ILE A 204 5.09 -17.80 -3.70
CA ILE A 204 4.62 -17.72 -2.32
C ILE A 204 5.82 -17.72 -1.37
N ALA A 205 6.74 -18.68 -1.49
CA ALA A 205 7.90 -18.79 -0.62
C ALA A 205 8.96 -17.69 -0.83
N SER A 206 8.89 -16.99 -1.97
CA SER A 206 9.69 -15.79 -2.21
C SER A 206 9.30 -14.62 -1.29
N TYR A 207 8.20 -14.75 -0.53
CA TYR A 207 7.91 -13.89 0.63
C TYR A 207 9.08 -13.88 1.61
N HIS A 208 9.61 -15.06 1.93
CA HIS A 208 10.76 -15.23 2.83
C HIS A 208 12.09 -15.08 2.10
N SER A 209 12.30 -15.82 1.00
CA SER A 209 13.54 -15.75 0.23
C SER A 209 13.38 -16.31 -1.19
N ALA A 210 14.06 -15.70 -2.15
CA ALA A 210 14.17 -16.22 -3.52
C ALA A 210 15.34 -17.21 -3.69
N ASP A 211 16.22 -17.35 -2.68
CA ASP A 211 17.27 -18.38 -2.70
C ASP A 211 16.63 -19.77 -2.79
N PRO A 212 16.98 -20.62 -3.78
CA PRO A 212 16.29 -21.89 -4.00
C PRO A 212 16.25 -22.82 -2.77
N SER A 213 17.30 -22.84 -1.95
CA SER A 213 17.38 -23.74 -0.80
C SER A 213 16.48 -23.27 0.34
N SER A 214 16.55 -21.98 0.69
CA SER A 214 15.67 -21.40 1.71
C SER A 214 14.21 -21.38 1.25
N ASN A 215 13.97 -21.07 -0.03
CA ASN A 215 12.64 -20.99 -0.62
C ASN A 215 11.90 -22.32 -0.53
N ILE A 216 12.52 -23.44 -0.96
CA ILE A 216 11.85 -24.73 -0.93
C ILE A 216 11.55 -25.19 0.50
N GLN A 217 12.47 -24.95 1.44
CA GLN A 217 12.25 -25.27 2.86
C GLN A 217 11.06 -24.49 3.41
N TYR A 218 11.01 -23.19 3.14
CA TYR A 218 9.92 -22.32 3.59
C TYR A 218 8.57 -22.70 2.94
N ALA A 219 8.55 -23.04 1.64
CA ALA A 219 7.34 -23.51 0.95
C ALA A 219 6.71 -24.73 1.65
N TRP A 220 7.54 -25.67 2.12
CA TRP A 220 7.07 -26.84 2.85
C TRP A 220 6.47 -26.49 4.22
N LEU A 221 7.03 -25.52 4.93
CA LEU A 221 6.48 -25.04 6.20
C LEU A 221 5.10 -24.41 6.01
N VAL A 222 4.97 -23.51 5.03
CA VAL A 222 3.68 -22.88 4.68
C VAL A 222 2.67 -23.93 4.24
N TYR A 223 3.05 -24.89 3.40
CA TYR A 223 2.16 -25.96 2.96
C TYR A 223 1.65 -26.82 4.13
N LYS A 224 2.51 -27.14 5.10
CA LYS A 224 2.14 -27.90 6.29
C LYS A 224 1.11 -27.13 7.13
N ASN A 225 1.34 -25.85 7.37
CA ASN A 225 0.41 -25.01 8.14
C ASN A 225 -0.92 -24.81 7.39
N LEU A 226 -0.89 -24.63 6.07
CA LEU A 226 -2.08 -24.57 5.23
C LEU A 226 -2.95 -25.83 5.36
N LYS A 227 -2.32 -27.01 5.36
CA LYS A 227 -3.02 -28.29 5.54
C LYS A 227 -3.76 -28.35 6.87
N THR A 228 -3.18 -27.83 7.94
CA THR A 228 -3.83 -27.82 9.27
C THR A 228 -5.00 -26.84 9.32
N LEU A 229 -4.92 -25.69 8.64
CA LEU A 229 -5.99 -24.69 8.60
C LEU A 229 -7.21 -25.10 7.77
N THR A 230 -7.07 -26.09 6.89
CA THR A 230 -8.09 -26.47 5.89
C THR A 230 -8.70 -27.86 6.12
N GLN A 231 -8.33 -28.53 7.21
CA GLN A 231 -8.92 -29.79 7.68
C GLN A 231 -9.94 -29.53 8.79
#